data_AF-A0A9W7TZM7-F1
#
_entry.id   AF-A0A9W7TZM7-F1
#
_cell.length_a   1.000
_cell.length_b   1.000
_cell.length_c   1.000
_cell.angle_alpha   90.00
_cell.angle_beta   90.00
_cell.angle_gamma   90.00
#
_symmetry.space_group_name_H-M   'P 1'
#
loop_
_entity.id
_entity.type
_entity.pdbx_description
1 polymer ?
#
loop_
_entity_poly.entity_id
_entity_poly.type
_entity_poly.pdbx_seq_one_letter_code
_entity_poly.pdbx_strand_id
1 'polypeptide(L)'
;MVAPTILATIAAAGLTVTADGDRLTVRPKDRITPEVRDLIRARKAELLALLAEPPATADADDDWDERAAIAEHDAGLPRSTAETVADACHPLQHGAEPANWREWFDAEVAARIPAMGMAAAERRAWGIAMDLWHRRHGVKPTPHRCAGCGGRLDGTRVFMLPDGAPVHDGDRFLRCLGVYGRRWRSQAAAALTALGIAEPEGITADR
;
A
#
# COMPACT_ATOMS: atom_id res chain seq x y z
N MET A 1 -11.75 15.73 -21.72
CA MET A 1 -11.81 15.51 -20.26
C MET A 1 -11.11 14.20 -19.96
N VAL A 2 -10.22 14.14 -18.97
CA VAL A 2 -9.41 12.94 -18.65
C VAL A 2 -10.13 12.05 -17.62
N ALA A 3 -9.84 10.74 -17.62
CA ALA A 3 -10.53 9.73 -16.79
C ALA A 3 -10.61 10.05 -15.27
N PRO A 4 -9.58 10.62 -14.60
CA PRO A 4 -9.71 11.03 -13.20
C PRO A 4 -10.79 12.09 -12.96
N THR A 5 -10.96 13.03 -13.90
CA THR A 5 -12.00 14.06 -13.84
C THR A 5 -13.39 13.45 -14.04
N ILE A 6 -13.48 12.35 -14.78
CA ILE A 6 -14.74 11.64 -15.00
C ILE A 6 -15.18 10.90 -13.73
N LEU A 7 -14.27 10.20 -13.04
CA LEU A 7 -14.60 9.60 -11.75
C LEU A 7 -15.01 10.63 -10.71
N ALA A 8 -14.33 11.77 -10.65
CA ALA A 8 -14.71 12.87 -9.75
C ALA A 8 -16.11 13.42 -10.07
N THR A 9 -16.46 13.54 -11.36
CA THR A 9 -17.79 13.97 -11.80
C THR A 9 -18.87 12.94 -11.43
N ILE A 10 -18.58 11.65 -11.60
CA ILE A 10 -19.51 10.56 -11.25
C ILE A 10 -19.70 10.49 -9.72
N ALA A 11 -18.63 10.62 -8.94
CA ALA A 11 -18.69 10.67 -7.48
C ALA A 11 -19.47 11.90 -6.97
N ALA A 12 -19.28 13.07 -7.58
CA ALA A 12 -20.05 14.29 -7.24
C ALA A 12 -21.55 14.15 -7.55
N ALA A 13 -21.92 13.30 -8.52
CA ALA A 13 -23.30 12.92 -8.80
C ALA A 13 -23.86 11.87 -7.80
N GLY A 14 -23.08 11.46 -6.81
CA GLY A 14 -23.47 10.47 -5.80
C GLY A 14 -23.46 9.03 -6.33
N LEU A 15 -22.69 8.76 -7.39
CA LEU A 15 -22.54 7.46 -8.01
C LEU A 15 -21.14 6.89 -7.72
N THR A 16 -21.08 5.61 -7.42
CA THR A 16 -19.87 4.81 -7.25
C THR A 16 -19.69 3.93 -8.48
N VAL A 17 -18.47 3.88 -9.03
CA VAL A 17 -18.10 3.00 -10.14
C VAL A 17 -17.01 2.05 -9.67
N THR A 18 -17.20 0.75 -9.89
CA THR A 18 -16.21 -0.29 -9.61
C THR A 18 -15.97 -1.14 -10.87
N ALA A 19 -14.77 -1.69 -11.01
CA ALA A 19 -14.49 -2.69 -12.04
C ALA A 19 -14.89 -4.09 -11.54
N ASP A 20 -15.43 -4.90 -12.45
CA ASP A 20 -15.72 -6.32 -12.28
C ASP A 20 -15.26 -7.02 -13.56
N GLY A 21 -14.00 -7.46 -13.57
CA GLY A 21 -13.32 -7.93 -14.79
C GLY A 21 -13.34 -6.87 -15.90
N ASP A 22 -13.98 -7.20 -17.03
CA ASP A 22 -14.15 -6.31 -18.19
C ASP A 22 -15.40 -5.42 -18.11
N ARG A 23 -16.10 -5.42 -16.96
CA ARG A 23 -17.36 -4.69 -16.75
C ARG A 23 -17.19 -3.59 -15.72
N LEU A 24 -17.99 -2.54 -15.87
CA LEU A 24 -18.13 -1.49 -14.88
C LEU A 24 -19.47 -1.67 -14.17
N THR A 25 -19.42 -1.76 -12.84
CA THR A 25 -20.60 -1.75 -11.99
C THR A 25 -20.79 -0.34 -11.43
N VAL A 26 -22.00 0.21 -11.56
CA VAL A 26 -22.33 1.57 -11.12
C VAL A 26 -23.47 1.52 -10.10
N ARG A 27 -23.29 2.16 -8.95
CA ARG A 27 -24.29 2.22 -7.85
C ARG A 27 -24.47 3.64 -7.31
N PRO A 28 -25.68 4.05 -6.91
CA PRO A 28 -26.93 3.32 -7.01
C PRO A 28 -27.58 3.50 -8.41
N LYS A 29 -28.25 2.45 -8.90
CA LYS A 29 -28.70 2.34 -10.31
C LYS A 29 -29.79 3.35 -10.69
N ASP A 30 -30.61 3.74 -9.72
CA ASP A 30 -31.70 4.70 -9.82
C ASP A 30 -31.24 6.13 -10.14
N ARG A 31 -29.97 6.45 -9.88
CA ARG A 31 -29.38 7.78 -10.16
C ARG A 31 -28.64 7.88 -11.48
N ILE A 32 -28.61 6.80 -12.28
CA ILE A 32 -27.90 6.79 -13.55
C ILE A 32 -28.76 7.47 -14.63
N THR A 33 -28.46 8.75 -14.90
CA THR A 33 -29.09 9.47 -16.01
C THR A 33 -28.56 8.96 -17.37
N PRO A 34 -29.29 9.18 -18.48
CA PRO A 34 -28.82 8.84 -19.82
C PRO A 34 -27.45 9.47 -20.15
N GLU A 35 -27.24 10.72 -19.76
CA GLU A 35 -26.01 11.47 -20.02
C GLU A 35 -24.82 10.86 -19.28
N VAL A 36 -25.01 10.46 -18.01
CA VAL A 36 -23.98 9.78 -17.23
C VAL A 36 -23.70 8.38 -17.80
N ARG A 37 -24.73 7.68 -18.24
CA ARG A 37 -24.58 6.36 -18.87
C ARG A 37 -23.75 6.44 -20.16
N ASP A 38 -24.01 7.43 -21.00
CA ASP A 38 -23.30 7.61 -22.26
C ASP A 38 -21.86 8.08 -22.02
N LEU A 39 -21.63 8.94 -21.02
CA LEU A 39 -20.28 9.32 -20.59
C LEU A 39 -19.47 8.11 -20.12
N ILE A 40 -20.06 7.24 -19.29
CA ILE A 40 -19.39 6.02 -18.80
C ILE A 40 -19.09 5.06 -19.95
N ARG A 41 -20.01 4.89 -20.90
CA ARG A 41 -19.80 4.02 -22.07
C ARG A 41 -18.70 4.55 -23.00
N ALA A 42 -18.72 5.84 -23.30
CA ALA A 42 -17.72 6.47 -24.18
C ALA A 42 -16.29 6.37 -23.63
N ARG A 43 -16.14 6.20 -22.31
CA ARG A 43 -14.85 6.19 -21.61
C ARG A 43 -14.58 4.90 -20.84
N LYS A 44 -15.34 3.83 -21.15
CA LYS A 44 -15.29 2.54 -20.44
C LYS A 44 -13.86 2.00 -20.33
N ALA A 45 -13.10 2.02 -21.43
CA ALA A 45 -11.73 1.50 -21.45
C ALA A 45 -10.80 2.27 -20.52
N GLU A 46 -10.88 3.61 -20.51
CA GLU A 46 -10.06 4.45 -19.64
C GLU A 46 -10.46 4.31 -18.16
N LEU A 47 -11.76 4.16 -17.89
CA LEU A 47 -12.28 3.92 -16.54
C LEU A 47 -11.86 2.54 -16.02
N LEU A 48 -11.90 1.50 -16.86
CA LEU A 48 -11.40 0.17 -16.50
C LEU A 48 -9.90 0.19 -16.24
N ALA A 49 -9.11 0.88 -17.08
CA ALA A 49 -7.67 0.98 -16.85
C ALA A 49 -7.31 1.71 -15.54
N LEU A 50 -8.15 2.66 -15.13
CA LEU A 50 -7.94 3.42 -13.89
C LEU A 50 -8.49 2.71 -12.64
N LEU A 51 -9.48 1.84 -12.82
CA LEU A 51 -10.09 1.03 -11.75
C LEU A 51 -9.50 -0.39 -11.67
N ALA A 52 -8.70 -0.81 -12.65
CA ALA A 52 -7.96 -2.03 -12.58
C ALA A 52 -7.03 -1.94 -11.37
N GLU A 53 -7.19 -2.87 -10.43
CA GLU A 53 -6.14 -3.13 -9.46
C GLU A 53 -4.86 -3.39 -10.26
N PRO A 54 -3.71 -2.80 -9.85
CA PRO A 54 -2.45 -3.21 -10.45
C PRO A 54 -2.42 -4.74 -10.39
N PRO A 55 -2.07 -5.42 -11.50
CA PRO A 55 -2.01 -6.87 -11.48
C PRO A 55 -1.21 -7.27 -10.25
N ALA A 56 -1.73 -8.22 -9.47
CA ALA A 56 -0.91 -8.93 -8.51
C ALA A 56 0.34 -9.33 -9.29
N THR A 57 1.47 -8.71 -8.96
CA THR A 57 2.70 -8.88 -9.72
C THR A 57 3.02 -10.37 -9.68
N ALA A 58 3.44 -10.94 -10.81
CA ALA A 58 4.03 -12.29 -10.80
C ALA A 58 5.13 -12.40 -9.72
N ASP A 59 5.75 -11.26 -9.40
CA ASP A 59 6.69 -11.04 -8.31
C ASP A 59 6.18 -11.43 -6.91
N ALA A 60 4.86 -11.54 -6.65
CA ALA A 60 4.37 -11.88 -5.30
C ALA A 60 4.56 -13.37 -4.96
N ASP A 61 4.41 -14.26 -5.94
CA ASP A 61 4.69 -15.70 -5.77
C ASP A 61 6.22 -15.93 -5.77
N ASP A 62 6.96 -15.19 -6.60
CA ASP A 62 8.44 -15.21 -6.62
C ASP A 62 9.03 -14.68 -5.29
N ASP A 63 8.45 -13.61 -4.71
CA ASP A 63 8.84 -13.06 -3.40
C ASP A 63 8.60 -14.06 -2.26
N TRP A 64 7.55 -14.89 -2.38
CA TRP A 64 7.25 -15.93 -1.40
C TRP A 64 8.27 -17.07 -1.46
N ASP A 65 8.54 -17.58 -2.67
CA ASP A 65 9.50 -18.67 -2.88
C ASP A 65 10.92 -18.24 -2.51
N GLU A 66 11.31 -17.00 -2.83
CA GLU A 66 12.59 -16.43 -2.43
C GLU A 66 12.73 -16.38 -0.90
N ARG A 67 11.69 -15.94 -0.18
CA ARG A 67 11.73 -15.86 1.29
C ARG A 67 11.77 -17.24 1.94
N ALA A 68 11.05 -18.21 1.40
CA ALA A 68 11.14 -19.59 1.84
C ALA A 68 12.56 -20.13 1.61
N ALA A 69 13.17 -19.85 0.46
CA ALA A 69 14.55 -20.23 0.18
C ALA A 69 15.57 -19.58 1.12
N ILE A 70 15.41 -18.28 1.45
CA ILE A 70 16.26 -17.59 2.43
C ILE A 70 16.15 -18.24 3.81
N ALA A 71 14.92 -18.50 4.28
CA ALA A 71 14.70 -19.14 5.57
C ALA A 71 15.26 -20.58 5.61
N GLU A 72 15.20 -21.31 4.49
CA GLU A 72 15.78 -22.65 4.37
C GLU A 72 17.32 -22.62 4.38
N HIS A 73 17.93 -21.77 3.55
CA HIS A 73 19.39 -21.77 3.35
C HIS A 73 20.15 -20.97 4.40
N ASP A 74 19.67 -19.79 4.79
CA ASP A 74 20.38 -18.90 5.70
C ASP A 74 20.09 -19.24 7.16
N ALA A 75 18.86 -19.66 7.48
CA ALA A 75 18.46 -20.04 8.84
C ALA A 75 18.44 -21.57 9.07
N GLY A 76 18.74 -22.38 8.04
CA GLY A 76 18.83 -23.83 8.15
C GLY A 76 17.50 -24.52 8.49
N LEU A 77 16.37 -23.88 8.17
CA LEU A 77 15.04 -24.38 8.51
C LEU A 77 14.60 -25.47 7.51
N PRO A 78 13.87 -26.51 7.94
CA PRO A 78 13.23 -27.43 7.00
C PRO A 78 12.27 -26.67 6.07
N ARG A 79 12.16 -27.08 4.79
CA ARG A 79 11.32 -26.41 3.78
C ARG A 79 9.92 -26.04 4.30
N SER A 80 9.21 -26.98 4.94
CA SER A 80 7.87 -26.70 5.49
C SER A 80 7.84 -25.62 6.57
N THR A 81 8.90 -25.50 7.37
CA THR A 81 9.05 -24.44 8.38
C THR A 81 9.44 -23.12 7.71
N ALA A 82 10.29 -23.18 6.69
CA ALA A 82 10.69 -22.02 5.90
C ALA A 82 9.51 -21.40 5.14
N GLU A 83 8.62 -22.21 4.58
CA GLU A 83 7.35 -21.80 3.96
C GLU A 83 6.42 -21.14 4.98
N THR A 84 6.31 -21.70 6.19
CA THR A 84 5.54 -21.09 7.29
C THR A 84 6.12 -19.71 7.68
N VAL A 85 7.44 -19.56 7.67
CA VAL A 85 8.11 -18.27 7.91
C VAL A 85 7.89 -17.31 6.74
N ALA A 86 7.90 -17.79 5.50
CA ALA A 86 7.62 -16.99 4.31
C ALA A 86 6.19 -16.45 4.34
N ASP A 87 5.19 -17.28 4.66
CA ASP A 87 3.81 -16.89 4.88
C ASP A 87 3.67 -15.83 5.97
N ALA A 88 4.33 -16.06 7.11
CA ALA A 88 4.31 -15.13 8.23
C ALA A 88 5.03 -13.81 7.89
N CYS A 89 6.02 -13.84 7.02
CA CYS A 89 6.72 -12.67 6.51
C CYS A 89 5.93 -11.97 5.39
N HIS A 90 5.10 -12.67 4.64
CA HIS A 90 4.32 -12.04 3.58
C HIS A 90 3.20 -11.17 4.21
N PRO A 91 3.00 -9.92 3.74
CA PRO A 91 1.78 -9.22 4.10
C PRO A 91 0.58 -10.04 3.62
N LEU A 92 -0.41 -10.28 4.48
CA LEU A 92 -1.67 -10.89 4.05
C LEU A 92 -2.25 -10.06 2.90
N GLN A 93 -2.85 -10.73 1.92
CA GLN A 93 -3.44 -10.09 0.74
C GLN A 93 -4.29 -8.89 1.16
N HIS A 94 -3.96 -7.75 0.55
CA HIS A 94 -4.43 -6.42 0.87
C HIS A 94 -5.97 -6.33 0.94
N GLY A 95 -6.52 -6.52 2.13
CA GLY A 95 -7.93 -6.31 2.43
C GLY A 95 -8.28 -4.83 2.64
N ALA A 96 -9.57 -4.53 2.62
CA ALA A 96 -10.11 -3.23 3.00
C ALA A 96 -9.54 -2.75 4.35
N GLU A 97 -9.46 -1.43 4.52
CA GLU A 97 -8.99 -0.80 5.76
C GLU A 97 -9.62 -1.46 7.00
N PRO A 98 -8.82 -1.81 8.02
CA PRO A 98 -9.37 -2.39 9.23
C PRO A 98 -10.40 -1.45 9.86
N ALA A 99 -11.62 -1.95 10.06
CA ALA A 99 -12.65 -1.20 10.78
C ALA A 99 -12.21 -0.89 12.23
N ASN A 100 -11.45 -1.81 12.82
CA ASN A 100 -10.80 -1.65 14.12
C ASN A 100 -9.32 -2.02 14.01
N TRP A 101 -8.46 -1.00 14.01
CA TRP A 101 -7.01 -1.17 13.87
C TRP A 101 -6.39 -2.00 14.99
N ARG A 102 -6.90 -1.88 16.23
CA ARG A 102 -6.33 -2.58 17.38
C ARG A 102 -6.65 -4.08 17.34
N GLU A 103 -7.91 -4.43 17.10
CA GLU A 103 -8.31 -5.84 16.93
C GLU A 103 -7.58 -6.50 15.75
N TRP A 104 -7.44 -5.78 14.64
CA TRP A 104 -6.67 -6.26 13.50
C TRP A 104 -5.20 -6.50 13.89
N PHE A 105 -4.55 -5.54 14.55
CA PHE A 105 -3.16 -5.68 14.98
C PHE A 105 -2.96 -6.90 15.89
N ASP A 106 -3.82 -7.06 16.90
CA ASP A 106 -3.75 -8.19 17.85
C ASP A 106 -3.91 -9.53 17.10
N ALA A 107 -4.80 -9.60 16.11
CA ALA A 107 -4.99 -10.79 15.27
C ALA A 107 -3.76 -11.09 14.38
N GLU A 108 -3.17 -10.07 13.76
CA GLU A 108 -1.96 -10.22 12.93
C GLU A 108 -0.74 -10.67 13.74
N VAL A 109 -0.61 -10.19 14.98
CA VAL A 109 0.42 -10.65 15.92
C VAL A 109 0.16 -12.11 16.28
N ALA A 110 -1.05 -12.43 16.75
CA ALA A 110 -1.41 -13.78 17.17
C ALA A 110 -1.16 -14.84 16.08
N ALA A 111 -1.50 -14.51 14.82
CA ALA A 111 -1.30 -15.39 13.68
C ALA A 111 0.19 -15.71 13.40
N ARG A 112 1.11 -14.81 13.77
CA ARG A 112 2.56 -14.94 13.48
C ARG A 112 3.39 -15.49 14.63
N ILE A 113 2.87 -15.47 15.86
CA ILE A 113 3.56 -16.02 17.03
C ILE A 113 4.11 -17.44 16.79
N PRO A 114 3.36 -18.39 16.19
CA PRO A 114 3.87 -19.75 16.00
C PRO A 114 5.11 -19.84 15.12
N ALA A 115 5.28 -18.92 14.16
CA ALA A 115 6.36 -18.95 13.18
C ALA A 115 7.63 -18.22 13.64
N MET A 116 7.50 -17.12 14.39
CA MET A 116 8.62 -16.22 14.69
C MET A 116 8.71 -15.77 16.16
N GLY A 117 7.78 -16.21 17.01
CA GLY A 117 7.68 -15.76 18.40
C GLY A 117 7.10 -14.36 18.55
N MET A 118 6.71 -14.01 19.78
CA MET A 118 5.96 -12.78 20.09
C MET A 118 6.65 -11.50 19.59
N ALA A 119 7.90 -11.26 20.00
CA ALA A 119 8.57 -10.00 19.71
C ALA A 119 8.80 -9.78 18.19
N ALA A 120 9.08 -10.84 17.43
CA ALA A 120 9.22 -10.72 15.98
C ALA A 120 7.86 -10.53 15.29
N ALA A 121 6.81 -11.21 15.78
CA ALA A 121 5.44 -11.06 15.29
C ALA A 121 4.94 -9.61 15.49
N GLU A 122 5.14 -9.03 16.67
CA GLU A 122 4.82 -7.62 16.97
C GLU A 122 5.54 -6.66 16.03
N ARG A 123 6.86 -6.81 15.85
CA ARG A 123 7.64 -5.97 14.93
C ARG A 123 7.15 -6.11 13.49
N ARG A 124 6.80 -7.33 13.05
CA ARG A 124 6.30 -7.56 11.69
C ARG A 124 4.93 -6.92 11.48
N ALA A 125 3.99 -7.15 12.40
CA ALA A 125 2.66 -6.56 12.37
C ALA A 125 2.73 -5.02 12.40
N TRP A 126 3.66 -4.45 13.19
CA TRP A 126 3.89 -3.00 13.22
C TRP A 126 4.36 -2.44 11.88
N GLY A 127 5.31 -3.11 11.21
CA GLY A 127 5.73 -2.73 9.86
C GLY A 127 4.57 -2.73 8.86
N ILE A 128 3.77 -3.79 8.87
CA ILE A 128 2.58 -3.92 8.01
C ILE A 128 1.56 -2.82 8.33
N ALA A 129 1.32 -2.53 9.61
CA ALA A 129 0.40 -1.49 10.05
C ALA A 129 0.83 -0.11 9.55
N MET A 130 2.13 0.21 9.66
CA MET A 130 2.68 1.47 9.17
C MET A 130 2.49 1.62 7.65
N ASP A 131 2.78 0.57 6.88
CA ASP A 131 2.64 0.57 5.42
C ASP A 131 1.17 0.70 4.97
N LEU A 132 0.26 -0.02 5.64
CA LEU A 132 -1.18 0.08 5.39
C LEU A 132 -1.69 1.50 5.70
N TRP A 133 -1.30 2.06 6.84
CA TRP A 133 -1.71 3.39 7.25
C TRP A 133 -1.19 4.44 6.26
N HIS A 134 0.08 4.38 5.88
CA HIS A 134 0.70 5.31 4.94
C HIS A 134 0.02 5.31 3.57
N ARG A 135 -0.23 4.13 3.00
CA ARG A 135 -0.91 4.03 1.69
C ARG A 135 -2.31 4.67 1.70
N ARG A 136 -3.02 4.52 2.82
CA ARG A 136 -4.40 4.99 2.98
C ARG A 136 -4.49 6.47 3.33
N HIS A 137 -3.75 6.88 4.36
CA HIS A 137 -3.88 8.15 5.07
C HIS A 137 -2.67 9.08 4.88
N GLY A 138 -1.56 8.56 4.36
CA GLY A 138 -0.35 9.32 4.09
C GLY A 138 -0.59 10.47 3.10
N VAL A 139 0.14 11.56 3.31
CA VAL A 139 0.04 12.75 2.47
C VAL A 139 0.31 12.38 1.01
N LYS A 140 -0.67 12.65 0.14
CA LYS A 140 -0.53 12.35 -1.29
C LYS A 140 0.58 13.22 -1.91
N PRO A 141 1.59 12.60 -2.54
CA PRO A 141 2.71 13.33 -3.12
C PRO A 141 2.26 14.30 -4.22
N THR A 142 2.81 15.51 -4.22
CA THR A 142 2.60 16.46 -5.32
C THR A 142 3.46 16.08 -6.52
N PRO A 143 2.89 15.85 -7.73
CA PRO A 143 3.62 15.29 -8.88
C PRO A 143 4.87 16.06 -9.34
N HIS A 144 4.94 17.37 -9.07
CA HIS A 144 6.05 18.24 -9.50
C HIS A 144 7.04 18.60 -8.38
N ARG A 145 6.94 17.96 -7.22
CA ARG A 145 7.86 18.16 -6.10
C ARG A 145 8.35 16.85 -5.54
N CYS A 146 9.64 16.81 -5.22
CA CYS A 146 10.25 15.68 -4.55
C CYS A 146 9.56 15.44 -3.20
N ALA A 147 9.05 14.23 -2.98
CA ALA A 147 8.39 13.83 -1.75
C ALA A 147 9.32 13.87 -0.52
N GLY A 148 10.63 13.71 -0.73
CA GLY A 148 11.64 13.86 0.31
C GLY A 148 11.87 15.32 0.71
N CYS A 149 12.50 16.10 -0.17
CA CYS A 149 12.96 17.45 0.18
C CYS A 149 11.97 18.60 -0.15
N GLY A 150 10.88 18.33 -0.86
CA GLY A 150 9.90 19.34 -1.30
C GLY A 150 10.35 20.24 -2.47
N GLY A 151 11.59 20.06 -2.95
CA GLY A 151 12.13 20.79 -4.11
C GLY A 151 11.45 20.42 -5.43
N ARG A 152 11.56 21.30 -6.42
CA ARG A 152 11.02 21.10 -7.78
C ARG A 152 11.74 19.95 -8.49
N LEU A 153 11.02 19.22 -9.35
CA LEU A 153 11.54 18.07 -10.11
C LEU A 153 11.86 18.39 -11.59
N ASP A 154 11.89 19.67 -11.93
CA ASP A 154 11.97 20.14 -13.32
C ASP A 154 13.27 19.67 -14.01
N GLY A 155 13.13 18.94 -15.12
CA GLY A 155 14.26 18.52 -15.98
C GLY A 155 15.23 17.47 -15.40
N THR A 156 14.98 16.96 -14.19
CA THR A 156 15.85 15.96 -13.53
C THR A 156 15.28 14.56 -13.73
N ARG A 157 16.13 13.51 -13.79
CA ARG A 157 15.65 12.13 -13.64
C ARG A 157 14.93 12.00 -12.29
N VAL A 158 13.72 11.46 -12.33
CA VAL A 158 12.85 11.25 -11.16
C VAL A 158 12.73 9.75 -10.93
N PHE A 159 12.89 9.32 -9.68
CA PHE A 159 12.58 7.96 -9.30
C PHE A 159 11.15 7.93 -8.73
N MET A 160 10.29 7.10 -9.32
CA MET A 160 8.92 6.89 -8.85
C MET A 160 8.91 5.73 -7.86
N LEU A 161 8.50 5.99 -6.62
CA LEU A 161 8.35 4.96 -5.61
C LEU A 161 7.06 4.13 -5.85
N PRO A 162 6.96 2.90 -5.31
CA PRO A 162 5.78 2.04 -5.49
C PRO A 162 4.45 2.67 -5.03
N ASP A 163 4.50 3.62 -4.09
CA ASP A 163 3.34 4.38 -3.62
C ASP A 163 3.00 5.62 -4.48
N GLY A 164 3.69 5.79 -5.61
CA GLY A 164 3.53 6.90 -6.54
C GLY A 164 4.28 8.17 -6.14
N ALA A 165 5.04 8.16 -5.04
CA ALA A 165 5.80 9.33 -4.61
C ALA A 165 7.03 9.58 -5.49
N PRO A 166 7.17 10.76 -6.11
CA PRO A 166 8.36 11.08 -6.86
C PRO A 166 9.48 11.55 -5.93
N VAL A 167 10.68 11.01 -6.07
CA VAL A 167 11.90 11.52 -5.40
C VAL A 167 12.98 11.83 -6.44
N HIS A 168 13.94 12.69 -6.09
CA HIS A 168 15.10 12.91 -6.96
C HIS A 168 15.85 11.60 -7.19
N ASP A 169 16.37 11.40 -8.39
CA ASP A 169 17.27 10.30 -8.73
C ASP A 169 18.76 10.70 -8.55
N GLY A 170 19.69 9.78 -8.78
CA GLY A 170 21.15 9.99 -8.77
C GLY A 170 21.71 10.30 -7.37
N ASP A 171 22.65 11.24 -7.28
CA ASP A 171 23.35 11.59 -6.02
C ASP A 171 22.40 12.05 -4.90
N ARG A 172 21.19 12.49 -5.25
CA ARG A 172 20.19 12.95 -4.28
C ARG A 172 19.23 11.85 -3.86
N PHE A 173 19.24 10.69 -4.52
CA PHE A 173 18.27 9.62 -4.33
C PHE A 173 18.22 9.13 -2.89
N LEU A 174 19.33 8.61 -2.36
CA LEU A 174 19.37 8.05 -1.01
C LEU A 174 18.97 9.07 0.06
N ARG A 175 19.38 10.33 -0.10
CA ARG A 175 18.98 11.41 0.82
C ARG A 175 17.48 11.69 0.74
N CYS A 176 16.93 11.81 -0.47
CA CYS A 176 15.50 12.11 -0.65
C CYS A 176 14.62 10.94 -0.22
N LEU A 177 15.02 9.71 -0.54
CA LEU A 177 14.38 8.48 -0.08
C LEU A 177 14.38 8.40 1.46
N GLY A 178 15.52 8.65 2.10
CA GLY A 178 15.62 8.64 3.56
C GLY A 178 14.75 9.69 4.24
N VAL A 179 14.73 10.93 3.74
CA VAL A 179 13.87 12.00 4.29
C VAL A 179 12.39 11.65 4.11
N TYR A 180 12.01 11.16 2.93
CA TYR A 180 10.65 10.74 2.66
C TYR A 180 10.23 9.61 3.61
N GLY A 181 11.05 8.56 3.68
CA GLY A 181 10.88 7.40 4.55
C GLY A 181 10.65 7.76 6.01
N ARG A 182 11.56 8.57 6.58
CA ARG A 182 11.45 9.03 7.96
C ARG A 182 10.17 9.79 8.23
N ARG A 183 9.77 10.69 7.32
CA ARG A 183 8.58 11.52 7.49
C ARG A 183 7.32 10.66 7.57
N TRP A 184 7.09 9.79 6.59
CA TRP A 184 5.86 9.01 6.56
C TRP A 184 5.83 7.98 7.69
N ARG A 185 6.97 7.34 8.03
CA ARG A 185 7.05 6.41 9.17
C ARG A 185 6.73 7.10 10.50
N SER A 186 7.21 8.32 10.70
CA SER A 186 6.90 9.10 11.90
C SER A 186 5.42 9.46 12.00
N GLN A 187 4.78 9.80 10.87
CA GLN A 187 3.35 10.08 10.83
C GLN A 187 2.51 8.84 11.11
N ALA A 188 2.85 7.71 10.47
CA ALA A 188 2.17 6.44 10.67
C ALA A 188 2.29 5.97 12.12
N ALA A 189 3.49 6.00 12.69
CA ALA A 189 3.71 5.62 14.08
C ALA A 189 2.90 6.46 15.07
N ALA A 190 2.87 7.79 14.87
CA ALA A 190 2.07 8.68 15.71
C ALA A 190 0.57 8.36 15.60
N ALA A 191 0.07 8.06 14.41
CA ALA A 191 -1.33 7.73 14.20
C ALA A 191 -1.71 6.37 14.79
N LEU A 192 -0.88 5.33 14.61
CA LEU A 192 -1.09 4.02 15.21
C LEU A 192 -1.07 4.09 16.74
N THR A 193 -0.17 4.91 17.31
CA THR A 193 -0.15 5.18 18.75
C THR A 193 -1.44 5.85 19.21
N ALA A 194 -1.96 6.83 18.46
CA ALA A 194 -3.24 7.47 18.75
C ALA A 194 -4.45 6.51 18.64
N LEU A 195 -4.33 5.46 17.82
CA LEU A 195 -5.28 4.35 17.71
C LEU A 195 -5.10 3.28 18.81
N GLY A 196 -4.17 3.51 19.74
CA GLY A 196 -3.92 2.62 20.88
C GLY A 196 -3.03 1.43 20.56
N ILE A 197 -2.29 1.44 19.45
CA ILE A 197 -1.30 0.41 19.11
C ILE A 197 0.08 0.93 19.51
N ALA A 198 0.73 0.27 20.47
CA ALA A 198 2.04 0.68 20.95
C ALA A 198 3.14 0.26 19.95
N GLU A 199 4.15 1.12 19.78
CA GLU A 199 5.34 0.78 19.02
C GLU A 199 6.13 -0.33 19.75
N PRO A 200 6.47 -1.45 19.07
CA PRO A 200 7.27 -2.51 19.66
C PRO A 200 8.68 -2.04 20.07
N GLU A 201 9.21 -2.65 21.12
CA GLU A 201 10.58 -2.39 21.59
C GLU A 201 11.63 -2.72 20.51
N GLY A 202 12.69 -1.92 20.45
CA GLY A 202 13.84 -2.14 19.56
C GLY A 202 13.70 -1.61 18.13
N ILE A 203 12.58 -0.96 17.76
CA ILE A 203 12.39 -0.37 16.42
C ILE A 203 13.06 1.01 16.26
N THR A 204 13.20 1.77 17.35
CA THR A 204 13.59 3.19 17.30
C THR A 204 15.07 3.45 16.98
N ALA A 205 15.91 2.40 16.88
CA ALA A 205 17.35 2.55 16.69
C ALA A 205 17.76 3.09 15.29
N ASP A 206 16.86 3.03 14.29
CA ASP A 206 17.15 3.36 12.89
C ASP A 206 16.27 4.49 12.30
N ARG A 207 15.66 5.34 13.15
CA ARG A 207 14.88 6.50 12.67
C ARG A 207 15.75 7.68 12.26
#